data_AF-A0A090VF30-F1
#
_entry.id   AF-A0A090VF30-F1
#
_cell.length_a   1.000
_cell.length_b   1.000
_cell.length_c   1.000
_cell.angle_alpha   90.00
_cell.angle_beta   90.00
_cell.angle_gamma   90.00
#
_symmetry.space_group_name_H-M   'P 1'
#
loop_
_entity.id
_entity.type
_entity.pdbx_description
1 polymer ?
#
loop_
_entity_poly.entity_id
_entity_poly.type
_entity_poly.pdbx_seq_one_letter_code
_entity_poly.pdbx_strand_id
1 'polypeptide(L)'
;MDPETVNKNNFSVSIETAGGAVLSPIIRSVLVDSEEGNILVVELDNEIMYNDDVVKISYTPGDLGTLDAVASEAFTDAVLTDFIKVNLFDDPTSNVDNSFETSEVSNWPYLWWGAPWDAYSMSFSFDQAHSGSKSMYLEFEPNGGMIIGNTDADGNNVTFPTEKGFKYEMGAWIYVVDLGTPVTSNLRMFWRPSTDWGVADNPNFNATTPIGEWFYTSVTVSFAADGNESFMLRGQNVNSETLKFYMDDLTLYKLTNRP
;
A
#
# COMPACT_ATOMS: atom_id res chain seq x y z
N MET A 1 0.85 -0.82 30.78
CA MET A 1 2.19 -0.37 31.18
C MET A 1 2.04 0.64 32.29
N ASP A 2 2.92 0.64 33.29
CA ASP A 2 2.93 1.65 34.34
C ASP A 2 3.66 2.92 33.85
N PRO A 3 2.96 4.05 33.64
CA PRO A 3 3.58 5.28 33.14
C PRO A 3 4.68 5.83 34.04
N GLU A 4 4.60 5.60 35.35
CA GLU A 4 5.56 6.12 36.34
C GLU A 4 6.91 5.40 36.25
N THR A 5 6.93 4.22 35.63
CA THR A 5 8.15 3.41 35.45
C THR A 5 8.87 3.69 34.13
N VAL A 6 8.29 4.49 33.24
CA VAL A 6 8.85 4.79 31.93
C VAL A 6 10.03 5.74 32.06
N ASN A 7 11.20 5.31 31.59
CA ASN A 7 12.38 6.15 31.49
C ASN A 7 12.93 6.11 30.06
N LYS A 8 12.90 7.26 29.37
CA LYS A 8 13.36 7.37 27.99
C LYS A 8 14.84 6.98 27.79
N ASN A 9 15.67 7.10 28.82
CA ASN A 9 17.10 6.76 28.73
C ASN A 9 17.35 5.25 28.67
N ASN A 10 16.32 4.44 28.91
CA ASN A 10 16.37 2.99 28.73
C ASN A 10 16.15 2.57 27.28
N PHE A 11 15.78 3.52 26.41
CA PHE A 11 15.54 3.27 25.00
C PHE A 11 16.64 3.91 24.15
N SER A 12 16.92 3.28 23.01
CA SER A 12 17.73 3.88 21.96
C SER A 12 17.08 3.66 20.61
N VAL A 13 17.22 4.64 19.73
CA VAL A 13 16.76 4.58 18.34
C VAL A 13 17.97 4.73 17.44
N SER A 14 18.03 3.88 16.42
CA SER A 14 19.01 3.93 15.35
C SER A 14 18.27 3.99 14.03
N ILE A 15 18.67 4.92 13.15
CA ILE A 15 18.07 5.07 11.83
C ILE A 15 19.16 4.81 10.79
N GLU A 16 19.01 3.74 10.03
CA GLU A 16 19.87 3.43 8.89
C GLU A 16 19.22 3.99 7.62
N THR A 17 19.84 5.00 7.05
CA THR A 17 19.35 5.68 5.85
C THR A 17 19.57 4.83 4.60
N ALA A 18 18.80 5.06 3.54
CA ALA A 18 19.03 4.42 2.24
C ALA A 18 20.45 4.65 1.66
N GLY A 19 21.11 5.75 2.06
CA GLY A 19 22.49 6.07 1.71
C GLY A 19 23.55 5.34 2.54
N GLY A 20 23.16 4.51 3.50
CA GLY A 20 24.05 3.74 4.38
C GLY A 20 24.59 4.50 5.58
N ALA A 21 24.17 5.77 5.79
CA ALA A 21 24.48 6.49 7.02
C ALA A 21 23.63 5.94 8.18
N VAL A 22 24.22 5.88 9.39
CA VAL A 22 23.52 5.51 10.62
C VAL A 22 23.40 6.75 11.50
N LEU A 23 22.16 7.10 11.83
CA LEU A 23 21.81 8.21 12.71
C LEU A 23 21.39 7.67 14.08
N SER A 24 21.70 8.41 15.14
CA SER A 24 21.28 8.09 16.51
C SER A 24 20.51 9.29 17.06
N PRO A 25 19.23 9.44 16.68
CA PRO A 25 18.42 10.58 17.09
C PRO A 25 18.24 10.63 18.61
N ILE A 26 18.08 11.84 19.13
CA ILE A 26 17.79 12.05 20.54
C ILE A 26 16.31 11.72 20.77
N ILE A 27 16.00 10.87 21.76
CA ILE A 27 14.62 10.63 22.18
C ILE A 27 14.14 11.83 23.01
N ARG A 28 13.10 12.50 22.54
CA ARG A 28 12.43 13.58 23.25
C ARG A 28 11.66 13.03 24.44
N SER A 29 10.80 12.05 24.20
CA SER A 29 9.89 11.43 25.18
C SER A 29 9.60 9.98 24.85
N VAL A 30 9.27 9.21 25.89
CA VAL A 30 8.62 7.91 25.79
C VAL A 30 7.43 7.97 26.73
N LEU A 31 6.22 7.71 26.23
CA LEU A 31 4.98 7.82 27.00
C LEU A 31 4.15 6.54 26.80
N VAL A 32 3.36 6.17 27.81
CA VAL A 32 2.32 5.15 27.63
C VAL A 32 1.17 5.79 26.87
N ASP A 33 0.70 5.10 25.83
CA ASP A 33 -0.50 5.51 25.10
C ASP A 33 -1.71 5.52 26.05
N SER A 34 -2.44 6.63 26.10
CA SER A 34 -3.53 6.81 27.06
C SER A 34 -4.80 6.02 26.70
N GLU A 35 -4.94 5.56 25.46
CA GLU A 35 -6.12 4.83 24.99
C GLU A 35 -5.90 3.32 25.11
N GLU A 36 -4.77 2.83 24.59
CA GLU A 36 -4.45 1.39 24.55
C GLU A 36 -3.80 0.92 25.87
N GLY A 37 -3.07 1.79 26.56
CA GLY A 37 -2.45 1.52 27.87
C GLY A 37 -1.33 0.48 27.86
N ASN A 38 -1.13 -0.27 26.78
CA ASN A 38 -0.06 -1.25 26.56
C ASN A 38 0.94 -0.84 25.45
N ILE A 39 0.69 0.26 24.75
CA ILE A 39 1.58 0.81 23.72
C ILE A 39 2.48 1.89 24.33
N LEU A 40 3.73 1.93 23.89
CA LEU A 40 4.65 3.03 24.18
C LEU A 40 4.82 3.90 22.94
N VAL A 41 4.61 5.21 23.09
CA VAL A 41 4.81 6.22 22.06
C VAL A 41 6.18 6.86 22.28
N VAL A 42 7.08 6.68 21.30
CA VAL A 42 8.43 7.24 21.32
C VAL A 42 8.48 8.45 20.39
N GLU A 43 8.78 9.61 20.94
CA GLU A 43 8.93 10.86 20.19
C GLU A 43 10.42 11.20 20.06
N LEU A 44 10.87 11.49 18.84
CA LEU A 44 12.25 11.92 18.56
C LEU A 44 12.36 13.44 18.59
N ASP A 45 13.52 13.96 18.99
CA ASP A 45 13.82 15.39 18.99
C ASP A 45 14.47 15.78 17.66
N ASN A 46 13.85 16.72 16.94
CA ASN A 46 14.32 17.29 15.67
C ASN A 46 14.76 16.26 14.60
N GLU A 47 14.19 15.06 14.60
CA GLU A 47 14.42 14.04 13.56
C GLU A 47 13.11 13.69 12.87
N ILE A 48 13.17 13.56 11.55
CA ILE A 48 12.05 13.12 10.71
C ILE A 48 12.44 11.73 10.18
N MET A 49 11.52 10.77 10.31
CA MET A 49 11.71 9.45 9.72
C MET A 49 11.23 9.48 8.27
N TYR A 50 11.99 8.84 7.39
CA TYR A 50 11.69 8.76 5.96
C TYR A 50 11.31 7.34 5.59
N ASN A 51 10.48 7.15 4.56
CA ASN A 51 9.93 5.84 4.23
C ASN A 51 10.97 4.85 3.69
N ASP A 52 12.16 5.33 3.35
CA ASP A 52 13.31 4.54 2.92
C ASP A 52 14.35 4.32 4.03
N ASP A 53 14.07 4.79 5.25
CA ASP A 53 14.88 4.52 6.43
C ASP A 53 14.57 3.14 7.03
N VAL A 54 15.58 2.46 7.55
CA VAL A 54 15.42 1.31 8.46
C VAL A 54 15.56 1.82 9.89
N VAL A 55 14.44 1.99 10.56
CA VAL A 55 14.40 2.45 11.96
C VAL A 55 14.42 1.24 12.89
N LYS A 56 15.36 1.25 13.83
CA LYS A 56 15.58 0.21 14.84
C LYS A 56 15.42 0.83 16.22
N ILE A 57 14.64 0.18 17.08
CA ILE A 57 14.51 0.55 18.49
C ILE A 57 15.05 -0.58 19.38
N SER A 58 15.75 -0.20 20.43
CA SER A 58 16.22 -1.11 21.48
C SER A 58 15.72 -0.64 22.84
N TYR A 59 15.52 -1.58 23.75
CA TYR A 59 15.21 -1.33 25.15
C TYR A 59 16.20 -2.10 26.03
N THR A 60 16.94 -1.36 26.86
CA THR A 60 17.77 -1.91 27.93
C THR A 60 16.97 -1.90 29.22
N PRO A 61 16.78 -3.05 29.89
CA PRO A 61 15.93 -3.13 31.08
C PRO A 61 16.29 -2.12 32.18
N GLY A 62 15.27 -1.39 32.63
CA GLY A 62 15.25 -0.66 33.90
C GLY A 62 14.00 -1.03 34.69
N ASP A 63 13.29 -0.04 35.24
CA ASP A 63 12.10 -0.28 36.07
C ASP A 63 10.79 -0.47 35.28
N LEU A 64 10.83 -0.36 33.93
CA LEU A 64 9.64 -0.46 33.10
C LEU A 64 8.92 -1.79 33.34
N GLY A 65 7.65 -1.69 33.68
CA GLY A 65 6.81 -2.86 33.91
C GLY A 65 5.33 -2.59 33.72
N THR A 66 4.55 -3.65 33.88
CA THR A 66 3.10 -3.59 33.97
C THR A 66 2.64 -3.15 35.36
N LEU A 67 1.36 -2.78 35.50
CA LEU A 67 0.78 -2.31 36.77
C LEU A 67 0.78 -3.38 37.88
N ASP A 68 0.89 -4.66 37.53
CA ASP A 68 1.05 -5.80 38.43
C ASP A 68 2.52 -6.16 38.69
N ALA A 69 3.45 -5.25 38.37
CA ALA A 69 4.88 -5.33 38.63
C ALA A 69 5.62 -6.46 37.87
N VAL A 70 5.12 -6.84 36.69
CA VAL A 70 5.89 -7.69 35.76
C VAL A 70 6.84 -6.79 34.98
N ALA A 71 8.15 -7.05 35.12
CA ALA A 71 9.18 -6.30 34.41
C ALA A 71 9.13 -6.57 32.90
N SER A 72 9.38 -5.53 32.10
CA SER A 72 9.53 -5.67 30.65
C SER A 72 10.85 -6.34 30.28
N GLU A 73 10.81 -7.22 29.29
CA GLU A 73 11.99 -7.90 28.75
C GLU A 73 12.80 -6.97 27.84
N ALA A 74 14.11 -7.19 27.79
CA ALA A 74 14.99 -6.48 26.86
C ALA A 74 14.66 -6.85 25.42
N PHE A 75 14.85 -5.90 24.51
CA PHE A 75 14.93 -6.19 23.08
C PHE A 75 15.99 -5.33 22.42
N THR A 76 16.55 -5.84 21.33
CA THR A 76 17.61 -5.18 20.58
C THR A 76 17.21 -5.10 19.12
N ASP A 77 17.36 -3.90 18.55
CA ASP A 77 17.16 -3.61 17.13
C ASP A 77 15.84 -4.14 16.56
N ALA A 78 14.75 -3.98 17.32
CA ALA A 78 13.41 -4.22 16.80
C ALA A 78 13.14 -3.21 15.67
N VAL A 79 12.85 -3.73 14.48
CA VAL A 79 12.68 -2.91 13.27
C VAL A 79 11.26 -2.35 13.22
N LEU A 80 11.13 -1.06 12.95
CA LEU A 80 9.84 -0.44 12.64
C LEU A 80 9.31 -1.05 11.33
N THR A 81 8.18 -1.73 11.42
CA THR A 81 7.54 -2.40 10.28
C THR A 81 6.61 -1.49 9.50
N ASP A 82 6.01 -0.52 10.18
CA ASP A 82 4.92 0.27 9.63
C ASP A 82 5.22 1.76 9.72
N PHE A 83 5.20 2.41 8.55
CA PHE A 83 5.16 3.87 8.46
C PHE A 83 3.71 4.30 8.30
N ILE A 84 3.29 5.30 9.07
CA ILE A 84 2.01 5.97 8.81
C ILE A 84 2.15 6.69 7.47
N LYS A 85 1.34 6.27 6.49
CA LYS A 85 1.28 6.86 5.16
C LYS A 85 -0.10 7.50 4.98
N VAL A 86 -0.16 8.58 4.21
CA VAL A 86 -1.42 9.22 3.82
C VAL A 86 -1.71 8.83 2.38
N ASN A 87 -2.83 8.14 2.16
CA ASN A 87 -3.25 7.77 0.81
C ASN A 87 -3.67 9.03 0.06
N LEU A 88 -3.00 9.34 -1.03
CA LEU A 88 -3.31 10.52 -1.84
C LEU A 88 -4.69 10.43 -2.51
N PHE A 89 -5.26 9.23 -2.62
CA PHE A 89 -6.62 9.08 -3.13
C PHE A 89 -7.69 9.52 -2.12
N ASP A 90 -7.38 9.53 -0.82
CA ASP A 90 -8.28 10.04 0.22
C ASP A 90 -8.22 11.58 0.35
N ASP A 91 -7.32 12.24 -0.38
CA ASP A 91 -7.23 13.70 -0.40
C ASP A 91 -8.51 14.29 -1.01
N PRO A 92 -9.12 15.34 -0.41
CA PRO A 92 -10.32 15.98 -0.95
C PRO A 92 -10.20 16.54 -2.38
N THR A 93 -8.98 16.68 -2.90
CA THR A 93 -8.69 17.10 -4.28
C THR A 93 -8.56 15.93 -5.26
N SER A 94 -8.46 14.69 -4.77
CA SER A 94 -8.57 13.48 -5.57
C SER A 94 -10.04 13.12 -5.77
N ASN A 95 -10.38 12.74 -7.00
CA ASN A 95 -11.70 12.20 -7.33
C ASN A 95 -11.66 10.67 -7.51
N VAL A 96 -10.55 10.03 -7.16
CA VAL A 96 -10.41 8.57 -7.25
C VAL A 96 -11.17 7.94 -6.10
N ASP A 97 -12.21 7.18 -6.43
CA ASP A 97 -12.97 6.36 -5.50
C ASP A 97 -12.22 5.04 -5.25
N ASN A 98 -11.23 5.11 -4.35
CA ASN A 98 -10.25 4.06 -4.12
C ASN A 98 -10.82 2.77 -3.50
N SER A 99 -11.85 2.88 -2.66
CA SER A 99 -12.60 1.74 -2.10
C SER A 99 -13.81 1.36 -2.94
N PHE A 100 -13.95 1.95 -4.13
CA PHE A 100 -15.02 1.66 -5.08
C PHE A 100 -16.45 1.92 -4.58
N GLU A 101 -16.67 2.59 -3.44
CA GLU A 101 -17.98 2.76 -2.80
C GLU A 101 -18.98 3.59 -3.63
N THR A 102 -18.50 4.40 -4.57
CA THR A 102 -19.34 5.21 -5.48
C THR A 102 -19.17 4.85 -6.96
N SER A 103 -18.22 3.97 -7.28
CA SER A 103 -17.92 3.53 -8.64
C SER A 103 -19.03 2.64 -9.23
N GLU A 104 -19.25 2.84 -10.52
CA GLU A 104 -20.04 2.00 -11.42
C GLU A 104 -19.14 1.40 -12.51
N VAL A 105 -19.57 0.31 -13.14
CA VAL A 105 -18.78 -0.37 -14.19
C VAL A 105 -18.40 0.59 -15.34
N SER A 106 -19.28 1.54 -15.64
CA SER A 106 -19.07 2.60 -16.62
C SER A 106 -17.91 3.55 -16.28
N ASN A 107 -17.55 3.70 -15.00
CA ASN A 107 -16.39 4.49 -14.56
C ASN A 107 -15.05 3.82 -14.87
N TRP A 108 -15.07 2.56 -15.31
CA TRP A 108 -13.88 1.77 -15.57
C TRP A 108 -13.86 1.21 -17.00
N PRO A 109 -13.89 2.09 -18.02
CA PRO A 109 -14.04 1.66 -19.40
C PRO A 109 -12.81 0.94 -19.93
N TYR A 110 -13.07 -0.03 -20.80
CA TYR A 110 -12.06 -0.66 -21.65
C TYR A 110 -11.33 0.36 -22.52
N LEU A 111 -10.01 0.24 -22.64
CA LEU A 111 -9.17 1.18 -23.40
C LEU A 111 -8.93 0.78 -24.87
N TRP A 112 -9.69 -0.17 -25.42
CA TRP A 112 -9.72 -0.49 -26.87
C TRP A 112 -8.41 -1.04 -27.45
N TRP A 113 -7.66 -1.83 -26.68
CA TRP A 113 -6.37 -2.42 -27.12
C TRP A 113 -6.49 -3.66 -28.02
N GLY A 114 -7.70 -4.14 -28.27
CA GLY A 114 -7.98 -5.43 -28.90
C GLY A 114 -7.56 -6.62 -28.05
N ALA A 115 -7.59 -7.81 -28.66
CA ALA A 115 -7.14 -9.05 -28.06
C ALA A 115 -5.65 -9.02 -27.68
N PRO A 116 -5.25 -9.64 -26.55
CA PRO A 116 -6.08 -10.41 -25.63
C PRO A 116 -6.79 -9.56 -24.55
N TRP A 117 -6.72 -8.24 -24.61
CA TRP A 117 -7.11 -7.34 -23.52
C TRP A 117 -8.62 -7.07 -23.40
N ASP A 118 -9.41 -7.62 -24.32
CA ASP A 118 -10.87 -7.62 -24.32
C ASP A 118 -11.48 -8.89 -23.70
N ALA A 119 -10.66 -9.85 -23.29
CA ALA A 119 -11.09 -11.15 -22.77
C ALA A 119 -11.16 -11.17 -21.23
N TYR A 120 -12.04 -10.34 -20.67
CA TYR A 120 -12.30 -10.24 -19.24
C TYR A 120 -13.76 -9.88 -18.93
N SER A 121 -14.17 -10.11 -17.68
CA SER A 121 -15.38 -9.53 -17.10
C SER A 121 -15.05 -8.76 -15.83
N MET A 122 -15.79 -7.68 -15.58
CA MET A 122 -15.64 -6.83 -14.40
C MET A 122 -17.01 -6.45 -13.86
N SER A 123 -17.14 -6.47 -12.53
CA SER A 123 -18.33 -6.00 -11.82
C SER A 123 -17.93 -5.46 -10.45
N PHE A 124 -18.82 -4.69 -9.81
CA PHE A 124 -18.70 -4.37 -8.39
C PHE A 124 -19.55 -5.34 -7.58
N SER A 125 -18.93 -5.97 -6.58
CA SER A 125 -19.54 -7.02 -5.77
C SER A 125 -19.63 -6.59 -4.30
N PHE A 126 -20.71 -7.00 -3.65
CA PHE A 126 -20.94 -6.85 -2.21
C PHE A 126 -20.56 -8.11 -1.41
N ASP A 127 -20.12 -9.17 -2.10
CA ASP A 127 -19.85 -10.47 -1.47
C ASP A 127 -18.54 -10.49 -0.70
N GLN A 128 -17.54 -9.72 -1.17
CA GLN A 128 -16.18 -9.73 -0.64
C GLN A 128 -15.56 -8.33 -0.69
N ALA A 129 -15.93 -7.46 0.25
CA ALA A 129 -15.28 -6.17 0.44
C ALA A 129 -14.07 -6.28 1.39
N HIS A 130 -13.06 -5.43 1.21
CA HIS A 130 -11.98 -5.25 2.18
C HIS A 130 -12.35 -4.11 3.14
N SER A 131 -12.66 -2.94 2.57
CA SER A 131 -13.24 -1.82 3.29
C SER A 131 -14.65 -1.53 2.77
N GLY A 132 -15.44 -0.76 3.52
CA GLY A 132 -16.76 -0.36 3.06
C GLY A 132 -17.72 -1.52 2.82
N SER A 133 -18.36 -1.53 1.65
CA SER A 133 -19.44 -2.46 1.30
C SER A 133 -19.26 -3.14 -0.05
N LYS A 134 -18.41 -2.63 -0.94
CA LYS A 134 -18.17 -3.26 -2.24
C LYS A 134 -16.70 -3.25 -2.66
N SER A 135 -16.35 -4.20 -3.51
CA SER A 135 -15.04 -4.29 -4.16
C SER A 135 -15.20 -4.57 -5.65
N MET A 136 -14.13 -4.36 -6.43
CA MET A 136 -14.10 -4.72 -7.85
C MET A 136 -13.85 -6.23 -7.98
N TYR A 137 -14.77 -6.96 -8.60
CA TYR A 137 -14.58 -8.36 -9.00
C TYR A 137 -14.13 -8.47 -10.45
N LEU A 138 -13.07 -9.24 -10.69
CA LEU A 138 -12.46 -9.45 -11.99
C LEU A 138 -12.34 -10.93 -12.32
N GLU A 139 -12.74 -11.30 -13.54
CA GLU A 139 -12.42 -12.59 -14.14
C GLU A 139 -11.71 -12.39 -15.48
N PHE A 140 -10.56 -13.03 -15.67
CA PHE A 140 -9.86 -13.05 -16.95
C PHE A 140 -9.99 -14.43 -17.60
N GLU A 141 -10.43 -14.46 -18.85
CA GLU A 141 -10.53 -15.70 -19.61
C GLU A 141 -9.15 -16.39 -19.76
N PRO A 142 -9.09 -17.70 -20.05
CA PRO A 142 -7.84 -18.37 -20.40
C PRO A 142 -7.08 -17.65 -21.52
N ASN A 143 -5.79 -17.37 -21.32
CA ASN A 143 -4.96 -16.57 -22.24
C ASN A 143 -5.50 -15.15 -22.52
N GLY A 144 -6.42 -14.66 -21.69
CA GLY A 144 -7.06 -13.36 -21.81
C GLY A 144 -6.32 -12.26 -21.03
N GLY A 145 -6.98 -11.12 -20.93
CA GLY A 145 -6.44 -9.97 -20.23
C GLY A 145 -7.42 -8.81 -20.21
N MET A 146 -7.01 -7.76 -19.55
CA MET A 146 -7.79 -6.56 -19.32
C MET A 146 -6.89 -5.34 -19.50
N ILE A 147 -7.44 -4.28 -20.07
CA ILE A 147 -6.94 -2.93 -19.81
C ILE A 147 -8.09 -1.92 -19.68
N ILE A 148 -8.21 -1.34 -18.50
CA ILE A 148 -9.26 -0.36 -18.16
C ILE A 148 -8.62 0.92 -17.64
N GLY A 149 -9.28 2.05 -17.89
CA GLY A 149 -8.94 3.34 -17.28
C GLY A 149 -10.02 3.78 -16.30
N ASN A 150 -9.80 4.86 -15.56
CA ASN A 150 -10.81 5.43 -14.66
C ASN A 150 -11.36 6.77 -15.17
N THR A 151 -12.68 6.85 -15.32
CA THR A 151 -13.40 8.03 -15.84
C THR A 151 -14.62 8.39 -14.99
N ASP A 152 -14.98 9.68 -15.01
CA ASP A 152 -16.23 10.17 -14.43
C ASP A 152 -17.44 9.81 -15.31
N ALA A 153 -18.63 10.22 -14.88
CA ALA A 153 -19.88 9.97 -15.60
C ALA A 153 -19.97 10.67 -16.97
N ASP A 154 -19.17 11.72 -17.19
CA ASP A 154 -19.07 12.46 -18.46
C ASP A 154 -18.02 11.85 -19.40
N GLY A 155 -17.31 10.80 -18.95
CA GLY A 155 -16.25 10.13 -19.70
C GLY A 155 -14.89 10.85 -19.63
N ASN A 156 -14.74 11.87 -18.79
CA ASN A 156 -13.44 12.49 -18.54
C ASN A 156 -12.62 11.63 -17.59
N ASN A 157 -11.31 11.68 -17.73
CA ASN A 157 -10.41 10.97 -16.84
C ASN A 157 -10.53 11.49 -15.42
N VAL A 158 -10.71 10.58 -14.47
CA VAL A 158 -10.49 10.88 -13.06
C VAL A 158 -8.99 10.97 -12.85
N THR A 159 -8.55 12.07 -12.25
CA THR A 159 -7.12 12.35 -12.07
C THR A 159 -6.74 12.58 -10.61
N PHE A 160 -5.47 12.36 -10.32
CA PHE A 160 -4.81 12.67 -9.05
C PHE A 160 -3.52 13.46 -9.31
N PRO A 161 -3.12 14.35 -8.38
CA PRO A 161 -1.91 15.14 -8.53
C PRO A 161 -0.66 14.29 -8.27
N THR A 162 0.40 14.61 -8.99
CA THR A 162 1.72 13.98 -8.88
C THR A 162 2.82 15.04 -8.96
N GLU A 163 3.91 14.79 -8.25
CA GLU A 163 5.09 15.65 -8.24
C GLU A 163 6.32 14.86 -8.69
N LYS A 164 7.08 15.47 -9.60
CA LYS A 164 8.36 14.98 -10.09
C LYS A 164 9.40 14.99 -8.98
N GLY A 165 10.27 13.98 -9.01
CA GLY A 165 11.40 13.86 -8.08
C GLY A 165 11.06 13.12 -6.79
N PHE A 166 9.79 12.79 -6.57
CA PHE A 166 9.37 11.90 -5.50
C PHE A 166 9.19 10.47 -5.99
N LYS A 167 9.28 9.53 -5.04
CA LYS A 167 8.84 8.15 -5.22
C LYS A 167 7.45 8.01 -4.62
N TYR A 168 6.68 7.08 -5.17
CA TYR A 168 5.35 6.76 -4.68
C TYR A 168 5.23 5.26 -4.55
N GLU A 169 4.49 4.81 -3.55
CA GLU A 169 4.01 3.44 -3.47
C GLU A 169 2.60 3.39 -4.05
N MET A 170 2.41 2.60 -5.10
CA MET A 170 1.14 2.41 -5.78
C MET A 170 0.69 0.96 -5.59
N GLY A 171 -0.50 0.75 -5.03
CA GLY A 171 -0.94 -0.57 -4.62
C GLY A 171 -2.45 -0.73 -4.55
N ALA A 172 -2.85 -1.91 -4.09
CA ALA A 172 -4.23 -2.28 -3.80
C ALA A 172 -4.26 -3.49 -2.87
N TRP A 173 -5.40 -3.72 -2.24
CA TRP A 173 -5.72 -4.99 -1.59
C TRP A 173 -6.33 -5.96 -2.61
N ILE A 174 -5.90 -7.21 -2.57
CA ILE A 174 -6.32 -8.27 -3.49
C ILE A 174 -6.81 -9.48 -2.69
N TYR A 175 -7.95 -10.03 -3.07
CA TYR A 175 -8.48 -11.31 -2.57
C TYR A 175 -8.61 -12.27 -3.74
N VAL A 176 -7.75 -13.29 -3.77
CA VAL A 176 -7.78 -14.26 -4.86
C VAL A 176 -8.80 -15.35 -4.57
N VAL A 177 -9.67 -15.60 -5.56
CA VAL A 177 -10.63 -16.71 -5.55
C VAL A 177 -10.04 -17.93 -6.24
N ASP A 178 -9.46 -17.73 -7.42
CA ASP A 178 -8.85 -18.77 -8.23
C ASP A 178 -7.73 -18.17 -9.07
N LEU A 179 -6.54 -18.76 -9.03
CA LEU A 179 -5.41 -18.31 -9.84
C LEU A 179 -5.42 -18.89 -11.25
N GLY A 180 -6.13 -20.00 -11.48
CA GLY A 180 -5.98 -20.83 -12.66
C GLY A 180 -4.59 -21.49 -12.75
N THR A 181 -4.44 -22.42 -13.71
CA THR A 181 -3.22 -23.20 -13.91
C THR A 181 -2.63 -23.01 -15.32
N PRO A 182 -1.29 -22.86 -15.48
CA PRO A 182 -0.25 -22.67 -14.44
C PRO A 182 -0.43 -21.34 -13.69
N VAL A 183 0.32 -21.03 -12.64
CA VAL A 183 0.18 -19.75 -11.91
C VAL A 183 1.24 -18.76 -12.37
N THR A 184 0.97 -18.03 -13.47
CA THR A 184 1.96 -17.12 -14.10
C THR A 184 1.39 -15.77 -14.54
N SER A 185 0.19 -15.44 -14.08
CA SER A 185 -0.56 -14.24 -14.45
C SER A 185 -0.15 -13.01 -13.66
N ASN A 186 -0.50 -11.82 -14.13
CA ASN A 186 -0.14 -10.58 -13.46
C ASN A 186 -1.21 -9.50 -13.58
N LEU A 187 -1.08 -8.51 -12.70
CA LEU A 187 -1.70 -7.20 -12.82
C LEU A 187 -0.59 -6.14 -12.87
N ARG A 188 -0.87 -5.01 -13.50
CA ARG A 188 -0.07 -3.79 -13.44
C ARG A 188 -0.96 -2.59 -13.27
N MET A 189 -0.47 -1.65 -12.47
CA MET A 189 -1.07 -0.35 -12.27
C MET A 189 -0.24 0.67 -13.06
N PHE A 190 -0.88 1.32 -14.02
CA PHE A 190 -0.28 2.34 -14.87
C PHE A 190 -1.00 3.67 -14.67
N TRP A 191 -0.48 4.70 -15.33
CA TRP A 191 -1.06 6.03 -15.34
C TRP A 191 -0.91 6.69 -16.72
N ARG A 192 -1.69 7.73 -16.99
CA ARG A 192 -1.63 8.54 -18.22
C ARG A 192 -1.85 10.04 -17.89
N PRO A 193 -1.24 10.96 -18.66
CA PRO A 193 -0.56 10.74 -19.94
C PRO A 193 0.89 10.26 -19.85
N SER A 194 1.56 10.32 -18.70
CA SER A 194 3.02 10.06 -18.61
C SER A 194 3.39 8.59 -18.37
N THR A 195 2.73 7.66 -19.08
CA THR A 195 2.85 6.22 -18.80
C THR A 195 4.28 5.69 -18.84
N ASP A 196 4.71 5.07 -17.74
CA ASP A 196 5.89 4.21 -17.72
C ASP A 196 5.48 2.76 -18.01
N TRP A 197 5.82 2.25 -19.19
CA TRP A 197 5.54 0.86 -19.58
C TRP A 197 6.44 -0.18 -18.90
N GLY A 198 7.47 0.27 -18.19
CA GLY A 198 8.43 -0.55 -17.45
C GLY A 198 8.01 -0.87 -16.02
N VAL A 199 6.84 -0.42 -15.55
CA VAL A 199 6.34 -0.73 -14.21
C VAL A 199 6.26 -2.25 -14.01
N ALA A 200 6.75 -2.70 -12.85
CA ALA A 200 6.77 -4.11 -12.48
C ALA A 200 5.34 -4.66 -12.29
N ASP A 201 5.23 -5.99 -12.37
CA ASP A 201 4.00 -6.70 -12.04
C ASP A 201 3.62 -6.45 -10.56
N ASN A 202 2.37 -6.06 -10.32
CA ASN A 202 1.84 -5.79 -9.00
C ASN A 202 0.32 -6.13 -8.91
N PRO A 203 -0.04 -7.35 -8.46
CA PRO A 203 0.87 -8.44 -8.11
C PRO A 203 1.36 -9.23 -9.34
N ASN A 204 2.50 -9.92 -9.15
CA ASN A 204 2.86 -11.09 -9.95
C ASN A 204 2.30 -12.35 -9.28
N PHE A 205 1.21 -12.91 -9.80
CA PHE A 205 0.59 -14.08 -9.21
C PHE A 205 1.50 -15.31 -9.38
N ASN A 206 1.76 -16.01 -8.30
CA ASN A 206 2.66 -17.17 -8.26
C ASN A 206 2.18 -18.21 -7.24
N ALA A 207 2.91 -19.32 -7.12
CA ALA A 207 2.52 -20.45 -6.27
C ALA A 207 2.42 -20.13 -4.76
N THR A 208 2.96 -19.00 -4.31
CA THR A 208 2.85 -18.54 -2.92
C THR A 208 1.84 -17.41 -2.74
N THR A 209 1.11 -17.01 -3.78
CA THR A 209 0.06 -16.01 -3.65
C THR A 209 -1.06 -16.54 -2.74
N PRO A 210 -1.45 -15.80 -1.69
CA PRO A 210 -2.57 -16.18 -0.84
C PRO A 210 -3.87 -16.35 -1.63
N ILE A 211 -4.64 -17.40 -1.30
CA ILE A 211 -5.97 -17.68 -1.88
C ILE A 211 -6.97 -17.73 -0.72
N GLY A 212 -8.11 -17.06 -0.88
CA GLY A 212 -9.14 -17.03 0.15
C GLY A 212 -8.86 -16.06 1.31
N GLU A 213 -7.91 -15.14 1.14
CA GLU A 213 -7.63 -14.07 2.10
C GLU A 213 -7.16 -12.80 1.39
N TRP A 214 -7.38 -11.66 2.05
CA TRP A 214 -6.90 -10.36 1.58
C TRP A 214 -5.40 -10.23 1.80
N PHE A 215 -4.68 -9.78 0.77
CA PHE A 215 -3.29 -9.37 0.91
C PHE A 215 -3.06 -8.05 0.17
N TYR A 216 -2.18 -7.24 0.73
CA TYR A 216 -1.77 -5.98 0.11
C TYR A 216 -0.59 -6.22 -0.84
N THR A 217 -0.61 -5.53 -1.98
CA THR A 217 0.48 -5.59 -2.96
C THR A 217 0.73 -4.22 -3.54
N SER A 218 2.01 -3.83 -3.63
CA SER A 218 2.42 -2.50 -4.06
C SER A 218 3.68 -2.52 -4.93
N VAL A 219 3.85 -1.49 -5.75
CA VAL A 219 5.07 -1.19 -6.49
C VAL A 219 5.53 0.24 -6.22
N THR A 220 6.84 0.46 -6.15
CA THR A 220 7.42 1.80 -6.08
C THR A 220 7.57 2.39 -7.48
N VAL A 221 7.03 3.59 -7.69
CA VAL A 221 7.03 4.29 -8.98
C VAL A 221 7.51 5.74 -8.84
N SER A 222 7.86 6.37 -9.96
CA SER A 222 8.17 7.80 -10.05
C SER A 222 7.46 8.40 -11.26
N PHE A 223 6.98 9.63 -11.12
CA PHE A 223 6.35 10.36 -12.23
C PHE A 223 7.39 11.23 -12.95
N ALA A 224 7.28 11.32 -14.27
CA ALA A 224 8.25 12.00 -15.12
C ALA A 224 8.16 13.55 -15.06
N ALA A 225 7.00 14.06 -14.64
CA ALA A 225 6.66 15.48 -14.56
C ALA A 225 5.69 15.74 -13.41
N ASP A 226 5.62 16.99 -12.97
CA ASP A 226 4.51 17.46 -12.13
C ASP A 226 3.23 17.50 -12.97
N GLY A 227 2.10 17.11 -12.39
CA GLY A 227 0.83 17.18 -13.11
C GLY A 227 -0.25 16.27 -12.56
N ASN A 228 -1.35 16.20 -13.30
CA ASN A 228 -2.49 15.34 -13.02
C ASN A 228 -2.42 14.11 -13.90
N GLU A 229 -2.41 12.95 -13.26
CA GLU A 229 -2.35 11.65 -13.90
C GLU A 229 -3.65 10.89 -13.64
N SER A 230 -4.01 9.97 -14.53
CA SER A 230 -5.21 9.13 -14.42
C SER A 230 -4.83 7.66 -14.38
N PHE A 231 -5.47 6.91 -13.48
CA PHE A 231 -5.17 5.51 -13.21
C PHE A 231 -5.58 4.59 -14.36
N MET A 232 -4.78 3.55 -14.61
CA MET A 232 -5.08 2.47 -15.53
C MET A 232 -4.73 1.13 -14.89
N LEU A 233 -5.59 0.14 -15.05
CA LEU A 233 -5.35 -1.23 -14.60
C LEU A 233 -5.16 -2.11 -15.83
N ARG A 234 -4.06 -2.87 -15.87
CA ARG A 234 -3.81 -3.87 -16.92
C ARG A 234 -3.55 -5.23 -16.30
N GLY A 235 -4.38 -6.20 -16.63
CA GLY A 235 -4.21 -7.58 -16.18
C GLY A 235 -3.93 -8.52 -17.35
N GLN A 236 -3.12 -9.53 -17.13
CA GLN A 236 -2.87 -10.58 -18.10
C GLN A 236 -3.04 -11.94 -17.44
N ASN A 237 -3.92 -12.76 -18.03
CA ASN A 237 -4.03 -14.16 -17.68
C ASN A 237 -3.30 -15.00 -18.73
N VAL A 238 -2.14 -15.56 -18.39
CA VAL A 238 -1.40 -16.47 -19.29
C VAL A 238 -1.76 -17.93 -19.05
N ASN A 239 -2.73 -18.18 -18.17
CA ASN A 239 -3.08 -19.51 -17.71
C ASN A 239 -4.09 -20.14 -18.68
N SER A 240 -4.18 -21.47 -18.63
CA SER A 240 -5.17 -22.23 -19.42
C SER A 240 -6.56 -22.26 -18.78
N GLU A 241 -6.68 -21.71 -17.58
CA GLU A 241 -7.89 -21.61 -16.77
C GLU A 241 -8.15 -20.13 -16.42
N THR A 242 -9.36 -19.82 -15.95
CA THR A 242 -9.75 -18.47 -15.57
C THR A 242 -9.02 -18.01 -14.31
N LEU A 243 -8.53 -16.77 -14.31
CA LEU A 243 -8.07 -16.06 -13.10
C LEU A 243 -9.23 -15.25 -12.53
N LYS A 244 -9.51 -15.39 -11.22
CA LYS A 244 -10.61 -14.74 -10.51
C LYS A 244 -10.13 -14.10 -9.22
N PHE A 245 -10.41 -12.82 -9.02
CA PHE A 245 -10.03 -12.12 -7.80
C PHE A 245 -10.91 -10.89 -7.56
N TYR A 246 -10.93 -10.45 -6.31
CA TYR A 246 -11.42 -9.13 -5.93
C TYR A 246 -10.25 -8.18 -5.73
N MET A 247 -10.49 -6.90 -5.99
CA MET A 247 -9.58 -5.80 -5.72
C MET A 247 -10.34 -4.73 -4.96
N ASP A 248 -9.68 -4.16 -3.95
CA ASP A 248 -10.24 -3.10 -3.13
C ASP A 248 -9.13 -2.15 -2.66
N ASP A 249 -9.50 -0.99 -2.13
CA ASP A 249 -8.63 -0.02 -1.50
C ASP A 249 -7.37 0.29 -2.32
N LEU A 250 -7.56 0.93 -3.48
CA LEU A 250 -6.45 1.46 -4.25
C LEU A 250 -5.62 2.43 -3.40
N THR A 251 -4.31 2.37 -3.54
CA THR A 251 -3.40 3.21 -2.77
C THR A 251 -2.41 3.94 -3.67
N LEU A 252 -2.15 5.19 -3.28
CA LEU A 252 -1.02 5.97 -3.75
C LEU A 252 -0.43 6.74 -2.58
N TYR A 253 0.71 6.28 -2.06
CA TYR A 253 1.41 6.94 -0.97
C TYR A 253 2.62 7.69 -1.51
N LYS A 254 2.71 9.00 -1.25
CA LYS A 254 3.95 9.75 -1.49
C LYS A 254 5.00 9.30 -0.48
N LEU A 255 6.12 8.80 -0.99
CA LEU A 255 7.24 8.39 -0.15
C LEU A 255 8.14 9.59 0.09
N THR A 256 8.37 9.92 1.35
CA THR A 256 9.36 10.92 1.73
C THR A 256 10.74 10.26 1.71
N ASN A 257 11.66 10.81 0.92
CA ASN A 257 13.08 10.42 0.93
C ASN A 257 13.88 11.49 1.69
N ARG A 258 14.99 11.10 2.31
CA ARG A 258 15.94 12.07 2.89
C ARG A 258 16.46 13.05 1.81
N PRO A 259 16.58 14.35 2.12
CA PRO A 259 17.22 15.34 1.25
C PRO A 259 18.68 15.03 0.91
#